data_AF-A0AAV4BY03-F1
#
_entry.id   AF-A0AAV4BY03-F1
#
_cell.length_a   1.000
_cell.length_b   1.000
_cell.length_c   1.000
_cell.angle_alpha   90.00
_cell.angle_beta   90.00
_cell.angle_gamma   90.00
#
_symmetry.space_group_name_H-M   'P 1'
#
loop_
_entity.id
_entity.type
_entity.pdbx_description
1 polymer ?
#
loop_
_entity_poly.entity_id
_entity_poly.type
_entity_poly.pdbx_seq_one_letter_code
_entity_poly.pdbx_strand_id
1 'polypeptide(L)'
;MERRKTSYVSDIQNETMTESRHSGLNLTSALTSSVLVVLLLVVGVKGHGRLLEPPSRGSMWRLGYPAPVNYNDNQLFCGGVGVQYGVNGGKCGVCGDPWNSKREHEAGGKYANGVIVRKYAVGQVINATVELTANHKGFFEFHLCPTDNPFKKVSHMCLQKFPLFISNTDSTRFDVPTSELGYKHKRITVPLRLPVDVKCRACLLQWQYTAGNSWGVSPDGRQCVGCGDQEQFYGCADIAIGHDDVVLGKPTPKHPWYFQTEEEKEQWHYGVVRFIGGSSAGVKLADSFRMVSALRLWTLWDLVLFNWIASYLATSAISL
;
A
#
# COMPACT_ATOMS: atom_id res chain seq x y z
N MET A 1 -29.66 19.05 -115.67
CA MET A 1 -29.85 19.19 -114.21
C MET A 1 -30.16 17.81 -113.66
N GLU A 2 -29.21 16.89 -113.56
CA GLU A 2 -28.01 16.83 -112.72
C GLU A 2 -28.25 16.02 -111.44
N ARG A 3 -27.35 15.05 -111.26
CA ARG A 3 -27.37 13.92 -110.34
C ARG A 3 -27.17 14.39 -108.90
N ARG A 4 -27.66 13.59 -107.94
CA ARG A 4 -26.82 13.05 -106.86
C ARG A 4 -27.48 11.83 -106.20
N LYS A 5 -26.79 10.69 -106.29
CA LYS A 5 -26.96 9.48 -105.46
C LYS A 5 -25.92 9.52 -104.34
N THR A 6 -26.29 9.00 -103.17
CA THR A 6 -25.53 8.16 -102.18
C THR A 6 -26.24 8.30 -100.82
N SER A 7 -26.35 7.34 -99.90
CA SER A 7 -25.90 5.95 -99.76
C SER A 7 -26.80 5.26 -98.72
N TYR A 8 -26.99 3.95 -98.89
CA TYR A 8 -27.66 2.99 -97.98
C TYR A 8 -26.72 2.61 -96.83
N VAL A 9 -27.18 2.44 -95.57
CA VAL A 9 -26.75 1.40 -94.60
C VAL A 9 -27.86 1.22 -93.53
N SER A 10 -28.12 -0.05 -93.19
CA SER A 10 -29.17 -0.65 -92.37
C SER A 10 -28.96 -0.62 -90.84
N ASP A 11 -30.06 -0.49 -90.10
CA ASP A 11 -30.18 -0.68 -88.63
C ASP A 11 -30.26 -2.17 -88.23
N ILE A 12 -29.45 -2.61 -87.26
CA ILE A 12 -29.62 -3.89 -86.53
C ILE A 12 -29.20 -3.73 -85.04
N GLN A 13 -30.20 -4.02 -84.18
CA GLN A 13 -30.21 -4.62 -82.83
C GLN A 13 -29.29 -4.15 -81.69
N ASN A 14 -29.87 -4.10 -80.47
CA ASN A 14 -29.23 -4.62 -79.25
C ASN A 14 -30.26 -4.88 -78.12
N GLU A 15 -30.53 -6.15 -77.84
CA GLU A 15 -31.04 -6.64 -76.54
C GLU A 15 -29.84 -6.86 -75.60
N THR A 16 -29.96 -6.45 -74.33
CA THR A 16 -28.88 -6.57 -73.33
C THR A 16 -29.17 -7.72 -72.36
N MET A 17 -28.23 -8.67 -72.27
CA MET A 17 -28.20 -9.72 -71.24
C MET A 17 -27.61 -9.18 -69.92
N THR A 18 -28.26 -9.50 -68.81
CA THR A 18 -27.77 -9.25 -67.44
C THR A 18 -26.83 -10.37 -66.97
N GLU A 19 -25.59 -10.01 -66.62
CA GLU A 19 -24.58 -10.91 -66.03
C GLU A 19 -24.56 -10.75 -64.49
N SER A 20 -24.79 -11.86 -63.77
CA SER A 20 -24.74 -11.94 -62.30
C SER A 20 -23.29 -12.11 -61.82
N ARG A 21 -22.71 -11.06 -61.20
CA ARG A 21 -21.41 -11.15 -60.50
C ARG A 21 -21.58 -11.64 -59.06
N HIS A 22 -21.18 -12.88 -58.79
CA HIS A 22 -20.91 -13.35 -57.43
C HIS A 22 -19.59 -12.75 -56.93
N SER A 23 -19.64 -11.88 -55.93
CA SER A 23 -18.48 -11.37 -55.20
C SER A 23 -17.96 -12.41 -54.21
N GLY A 24 -16.99 -13.21 -54.63
CA GLY A 24 -16.24 -14.11 -53.74
C GLY A 24 -15.39 -13.30 -52.74
N LEU A 25 -15.65 -13.46 -51.45
CA LEU A 25 -14.76 -12.95 -50.40
C LEU A 25 -13.45 -13.74 -50.46
N ASN A 26 -12.33 -13.07 -50.74
CA ASN A 26 -10.99 -13.68 -50.74
C ASN A 26 -10.65 -14.20 -49.34
N LEU A 27 -10.54 -15.51 -49.16
CA LEU A 27 -10.22 -16.14 -47.88
C LEU A 27 -8.90 -15.63 -47.28
N THR A 28 -7.96 -15.23 -48.13
CA THR A 28 -6.67 -14.61 -47.76
C THR A 28 -6.83 -13.21 -47.17
N SER A 29 -7.79 -12.40 -47.64
CA SER A 29 -8.07 -11.07 -47.07
C SER A 29 -8.80 -11.17 -45.74
N ALA A 30 -9.67 -12.17 -45.57
CA ALA A 30 -10.33 -12.44 -44.29
C ALA A 30 -9.35 -12.89 -43.20
N LEU A 31 -8.38 -13.76 -43.54
CA LEU A 31 -7.35 -14.22 -42.62
C LEU A 31 -6.36 -13.12 -42.22
N THR A 32 -5.90 -12.30 -43.17
CA THR A 32 -4.98 -11.18 -42.87
C THR A 32 -5.67 -10.10 -42.03
N SER A 33 -6.96 -9.81 -42.29
CA SER A 33 -7.74 -8.86 -41.50
C SER A 33 -7.98 -9.38 -40.06
N SER A 34 -8.25 -10.67 -39.90
CA SER A 34 -8.41 -11.30 -38.57
C SER A 34 -7.11 -11.28 -37.75
N VAL A 35 -5.96 -11.56 -38.38
CA VAL A 35 -4.65 -11.48 -37.73
C VAL A 35 -4.31 -10.04 -37.33
N LEU A 36 -4.63 -9.06 -38.18
CA LEU A 36 -4.41 -7.64 -37.87
C LEU A 36 -5.31 -7.16 -36.72
N VAL A 37 -6.57 -7.61 -36.66
CA VAL A 37 -7.47 -7.33 -35.53
C VAL A 37 -6.94 -7.97 -34.24
N VAL A 38 -6.47 -9.22 -34.29
CA VAL A 38 -5.84 -9.88 -33.12
C VAL A 38 -4.56 -9.17 -32.68
N LEU A 39 -3.73 -8.68 -33.61
CA LEU A 39 -2.52 -7.90 -33.28
C LEU A 39 -2.85 -6.50 -32.73
N LEU A 40 -3.93 -5.86 -33.20
CA LEU A 40 -4.41 -4.58 -32.66
C LEU A 40 -5.09 -4.72 -31.29
N LEU A 41 -5.51 -5.93 -30.90
CA LEU A 41 -6.04 -6.22 -29.56
C LEU A 41 -4.93 -6.40 -28.50
N VAL A 42 -3.65 -6.47 -28.89
CA VAL A 42 -2.51 -6.52 -27.95
C VAL A 42 -2.01 -5.11 -27.57
N VAL A 43 -2.91 -4.12 -27.52
CA VAL A 43 -2.62 -2.90 -26.75
C VAL A 43 -2.78 -3.29 -25.28
N GLY A 44 -1.75 -3.91 -24.71
CA GLY A 44 -1.68 -4.17 -23.28
C GLY A 44 -1.84 -2.84 -22.55
N VAL A 45 -3.02 -2.64 -21.95
CA VAL A 45 -3.31 -1.41 -21.21
C VAL A 45 -2.40 -1.44 -19.98
N LYS A 46 -1.25 -0.77 -20.05
CA LYS A 46 -0.34 -0.58 -18.91
C LYS A 46 -0.91 0.48 -17.95
N GLY A 47 -2.17 0.30 -17.56
CA GLY A 47 -2.93 1.21 -16.73
C GLY A 47 -2.87 0.86 -15.25
N HIS A 48 -2.48 1.83 -14.41
CA HIS A 48 -1.91 1.58 -13.08
C HIS A 48 -2.02 2.85 -12.21
N GLY A 49 -1.74 2.78 -10.90
CA GLY A 49 -1.79 3.94 -10.01
C GLY A 49 -0.75 3.92 -8.90
N ARG A 50 -0.31 5.09 -8.44
CA ARG A 50 0.71 5.25 -7.40
C ARG A 50 0.37 6.37 -6.42
N LEU A 51 0.71 6.19 -5.15
CA LEU A 51 0.65 7.25 -4.14
C LEU A 51 1.93 8.10 -4.20
N LEU A 52 1.79 9.37 -4.56
CA LEU A 52 2.88 10.34 -4.68
C LEU A 52 3.01 11.26 -3.47
N GLU A 53 1.92 11.54 -2.76
CA GLU A 53 1.93 12.36 -1.55
C GLU A 53 1.03 11.73 -0.48
N PRO A 54 1.52 11.44 0.74
CA PRO A 54 2.94 11.31 1.04
C PRO A 54 3.61 10.26 0.12
N PRO A 55 4.88 10.44 -0.27
CA PRO A 55 5.56 9.51 -1.18
C PRO A 55 5.52 8.06 -0.67
N SER A 56 4.91 7.16 -1.44
CA SER A 56 4.97 5.74 -1.08
C SER A 56 6.36 5.15 -1.26
N ARG A 57 6.66 4.08 -0.52
CA ARG A 57 7.92 3.32 -0.58
C ARG A 57 8.37 3.01 -2.02
N GLY A 58 7.42 2.65 -2.89
CA GLY A 58 7.68 2.36 -4.31
C GLY A 58 7.97 3.61 -5.14
N SER A 59 7.40 4.77 -4.79
CA SER A 59 7.49 6.01 -5.58
C SER A 59 8.50 7.02 -5.05
N MET A 60 9.07 6.79 -3.86
CA MET A 60 10.07 7.66 -3.23
C MET A 60 11.21 8.08 -4.16
N TRP A 61 11.73 7.16 -4.98
CA TRP A 61 12.84 7.44 -5.92
C TRP A 61 12.49 8.50 -6.96
N ARG A 62 11.21 8.63 -7.35
CA ARG A 62 10.75 9.66 -8.30
C ARG A 62 10.83 11.07 -7.73
N LEU A 63 10.89 11.17 -6.40
CA LEU A 63 10.80 12.42 -5.65
C LEU A 63 12.12 12.75 -4.95
N GLY A 64 13.24 12.15 -5.40
CA GLY A 64 14.59 12.48 -4.94
C GLY A 64 15.00 11.86 -3.61
N TYR A 65 14.21 10.94 -3.07
CA TYR A 65 14.59 10.23 -1.84
C TYR A 65 15.65 9.15 -2.12
N PRO A 66 16.50 8.82 -1.13
CA PRO A 66 17.48 7.73 -1.21
C PRO A 66 16.78 6.37 -1.12
N ALA A 67 16.02 6.00 -2.15
CA ALA A 67 15.28 4.76 -2.25
C ALA A 67 15.65 4.00 -3.52
N PRO A 68 15.64 2.65 -3.51
CA PRO A 68 15.84 1.88 -4.73
C PRO A 68 14.80 2.22 -5.79
N VAL A 69 15.25 2.31 -7.04
CA VAL A 69 14.37 2.59 -8.19
C VAL A 69 13.36 1.46 -8.38
N ASN A 70 12.09 1.81 -8.50
CA ASN A 70 11.00 0.93 -8.92
C ASN A 70 10.25 1.56 -10.11
N TYR A 71 10.58 1.15 -11.34
CA TYR A 71 9.91 1.66 -12.53
C TYR A 71 8.42 1.27 -12.61
N ASN A 72 8.04 0.19 -11.92
CA ASN A 72 6.70 -0.37 -11.84
C ASN A 72 6.01 0.01 -10.51
N ASP A 73 6.37 1.14 -9.92
CA ASP A 73 5.80 1.65 -8.67
C ASP A 73 4.29 1.98 -8.74
N ASN A 74 3.71 1.96 -9.94
CA ASN A 74 2.28 2.03 -10.14
C ASN A 74 1.58 0.65 -10.21
N GLN A 75 2.34 -0.45 -10.12
CA GLN A 75 1.87 -1.83 -10.27
C GLN A 75 1.88 -2.60 -8.95
N LEU A 76 1.53 -1.94 -7.84
CA LEU A 76 1.35 -2.60 -6.54
C LEU A 76 -0.08 -3.13 -6.41
N PHE A 77 -0.38 -4.04 -7.33
CA PHE A 77 -1.69 -4.57 -7.66
C PHE A 77 -1.96 -6.02 -7.20
N CYS A 78 -1.31 -6.45 -6.11
CA CYS A 78 -1.46 -7.80 -5.55
C CYS A 78 -1.04 -8.95 -6.49
N GLY A 79 -0.30 -8.64 -7.54
CA GLY A 79 0.06 -9.58 -8.62
C GLY A 79 -0.99 -9.70 -9.74
N GLY A 80 -2.02 -8.85 -9.72
CA GLY A 80 -3.14 -8.87 -10.65
C GLY A 80 -4.32 -9.72 -10.16
N VAL A 81 -5.50 -9.47 -10.76
CA VAL A 81 -6.79 -10.08 -10.34
C VAL A 81 -6.73 -11.61 -10.29
N GLY A 82 -6.15 -12.25 -11.32
CA GLY A 82 -6.05 -13.72 -11.37
C GLY A 82 -5.20 -14.32 -10.24
N VAL A 83 -4.11 -13.64 -9.87
CA VAL A 83 -3.25 -14.07 -8.75
C VAL A 83 -3.94 -13.79 -7.41
N GLN A 84 -4.51 -12.60 -7.25
CA GLN A 84 -5.16 -12.21 -6.00
C GLN A 84 -6.35 -13.12 -5.66
N TYR A 85 -7.30 -13.27 -6.58
CA TYR A 85 -8.55 -13.97 -6.29
C TYR A 85 -8.47 -15.45 -6.64
N GLY A 86 -7.91 -15.80 -7.79
CA GLY A 86 -7.84 -17.19 -8.26
C GLY A 86 -6.83 -18.06 -7.50
N VAL A 87 -5.68 -17.50 -7.09
CA VAL A 87 -4.62 -18.25 -6.39
C VAL A 87 -4.60 -17.94 -4.90
N ASN A 88 -4.71 -16.67 -4.53
CA ASN A 88 -4.52 -16.23 -3.15
C ASN A 88 -5.83 -16.11 -2.35
N GLY A 89 -6.98 -16.45 -2.93
CA GLY A 89 -8.28 -16.40 -2.26
C GLY A 89 -8.66 -15.00 -1.79
N GLY A 90 -8.38 -14.00 -2.62
CA GLY A 90 -8.63 -12.57 -2.37
C GLY A 90 -7.53 -11.87 -1.57
N LYS A 91 -6.55 -12.60 -1.04
CA LYS A 91 -5.51 -12.02 -0.18
C LYS A 91 -4.50 -11.20 -0.99
N CYS A 92 -4.11 -10.06 -0.41
CA CYS A 92 -3.08 -9.16 -0.91
C CYS A 92 -2.09 -8.81 0.20
N GLY A 93 -0.86 -8.46 -0.16
CA GLY A 93 0.07 -7.88 0.80
C GLY A 93 -0.35 -6.49 1.27
N VAL A 94 0.11 -6.10 2.46
CA VAL A 94 -0.27 -4.84 3.11
C VAL A 94 0.09 -3.63 2.25
N CYS A 95 1.14 -3.75 1.44
CA CYS A 95 1.60 -2.68 0.56
C CYS A 95 1.46 -3.02 -0.93
N GLY A 96 0.55 -3.94 -1.29
CA GLY A 96 0.21 -4.28 -2.67
C GLY A 96 1.11 -5.32 -3.35
N ASP A 97 2.07 -5.89 -2.63
CA ASP A 97 2.82 -7.05 -3.11
C ASP A 97 1.91 -8.30 -3.21
N PRO A 98 2.15 -9.24 -4.15
CA PRO A 98 1.40 -10.49 -4.22
C PRO A 98 1.49 -11.29 -2.92
N TRP A 99 0.38 -11.92 -2.51
CA TRP A 99 0.33 -12.61 -1.23
C TRP A 99 1.30 -13.81 -1.17
N ASN A 100 1.47 -14.51 -2.28
CA ASN A 100 2.31 -15.69 -2.45
C ASN A 100 3.77 -15.39 -2.86
N SER A 101 4.19 -14.12 -2.86
CA SER A 101 5.57 -13.74 -3.20
C SER A 101 6.24 -12.96 -2.08
N LYS A 102 7.54 -12.65 -2.28
CA LYS A 102 8.29 -11.82 -1.34
C LYS A 102 7.68 -10.41 -1.29
N ARG A 103 7.44 -9.93 -0.07
CA ARG A 103 6.88 -8.60 0.22
C ARG A 103 7.95 -7.53 0.19
N GLU A 104 8.27 -7.01 -0.99
CA GLU A 104 9.35 -6.05 -1.17
C GLU A 104 9.01 -4.65 -0.62
N HIS A 105 7.72 -4.31 -0.47
CA HIS A 105 7.24 -3.02 0.04
C HIS A 105 6.80 -3.08 1.50
N GLU A 106 6.88 -4.24 2.16
CA GLU A 106 6.64 -4.40 3.59
C GLU A 106 7.96 -4.43 4.38
N ALA A 107 7.88 -4.34 5.71
CA ALA A 107 9.08 -4.31 6.56
C ALA A 107 10.01 -5.52 6.35
N GLY A 108 11.29 -5.24 6.09
CA GLY A 108 12.30 -6.22 5.69
C GLY A 108 12.46 -6.37 4.17
N GLY A 109 11.55 -5.81 3.38
CA GLY A 109 11.62 -5.74 1.91
C GLY A 109 12.55 -4.64 1.40
N LYS A 110 12.90 -4.73 0.11
CA LYS A 110 13.81 -3.80 -0.59
C LYS A 110 13.38 -2.33 -0.48
N TYR A 111 12.09 -2.03 -0.53
CA TYR A 111 11.56 -0.66 -0.57
C TYR A 111 11.15 -0.13 0.81
N ALA A 112 11.11 -0.97 1.85
CA ALA A 112 10.89 -0.55 3.23
C ALA A 112 12.22 -0.17 3.91
N ASN A 113 12.82 0.93 3.46
CA ASN A 113 14.17 1.37 3.86
C ASN A 113 14.20 2.28 5.11
N GLY A 114 13.06 2.49 5.77
CA GLY A 114 12.96 3.23 7.03
C GLY A 114 13.13 4.73 6.91
N VAL A 115 12.87 5.30 5.74
CA VAL A 115 12.87 6.74 5.51
C VAL A 115 11.49 7.30 5.84
N ILE A 116 11.42 8.23 6.79
CA ILE A 116 10.20 8.99 7.05
C ILE A 116 10.08 10.09 6.00
N VAL A 117 8.94 10.15 5.30
CA VAL A 117 8.76 11.05 4.15
C VAL A 117 8.03 12.34 4.53
N ARG A 118 7.19 12.33 5.57
CA ARG A 118 6.43 13.50 6.03
C ARG A 118 6.27 13.51 7.55
N LYS A 119 6.08 14.71 8.11
CA LYS A 119 5.69 14.96 9.50
C LYS A 119 4.42 15.79 9.51
N TYR A 120 3.48 15.44 10.37
CA TYR A 120 2.22 16.12 10.53
C TYR A 120 1.94 16.40 12.00
N ALA A 121 1.12 17.42 12.27
CA ALA A 121 0.54 17.62 13.59
C ALA A 121 -0.57 16.59 13.83
N VAL A 122 -0.85 16.32 15.11
CA VAL A 122 -1.98 15.48 15.53
C VAL A 122 -3.29 16.14 15.08
N GLY A 123 -4.23 15.36 14.55
CA GLY A 123 -5.52 15.88 14.06
C GLY A 123 -5.43 16.70 12.76
N GLN A 124 -4.25 16.85 12.15
CA GLN A 124 -4.07 17.68 10.96
C GLN A 124 -4.87 17.13 9.76
N VAL A 125 -5.47 18.03 8.98
CA VAL A 125 -5.95 17.71 7.63
C VAL A 125 -4.77 17.71 6.67
N ILE A 126 -4.53 16.59 6.01
CA ILE A 126 -3.43 16.39 5.06
C ILE A 126 -3.97 16.16 3.65
N ASN A 127 -3.17 16.48 2.64
CA ASN A 127 -3.52 16.19 1.25
C ASN A 127 -2.78 14.94 0.78
N ALA A 128 -3.51 13.87 0.49
CA ALA A 128 -2.95 12.70 -0.17
C ALA A 128 -3.10 12.83 -1.68
N THR A 129 -2.02 12.70 -2.45
CA THR A 129 -2.06 12.81 -3.92
C THR A 129 -1.70 11.48 -4.56
N VAL A 130 -2.64 10.96 -5.36
CA VAL A 130 -2.53 9.73 -6.13
C VAL A 130 -2.40 10.10 -7.61
N GLU A 131 -1.46 9.46 -8.31
CA GLU A 131 -1.38 9.54 -9.76
C GLU A 131 -1.91 8.26 -10.38
N LEU A 132 -3.00 8.37 -11.14
CA LEU A 132 -3.52 7.29 -11.97
C LEU A 132 -2.97 7.41 -13.38
N THR A 133 -2.18 6.44 -13.82
CA THR A 133 -1.74 6.32 -15.22
C THR A 133 -2.83 5.71 -16.09
N ALA A 134 -3.77 4.95 -15.50
CA ALA A 134 -5.10 4.72 -16.06
C ALA A 134 -6.16 4.74 -14.95
N ASN A 135 -7.34 5.23 -15.30
CA ASN A 135 -8.47 5.32 -14.40
C ASN A 135 -9.41 4.13 -14.64
N HIS A 136 -9.51 3.25 -13.65
CA HIS A 136 -10.35 2.05 -13.67
C HIS A 136 -11.65 2.23 -12.87
N LYS A 137 -12.14 3.48 -12.71
CA LYS A 137 -13.33 3.85 -11.91
C LYS A 137 -13.16 3.45 -10.44
N GLY A 138 -14.23 3.14 -9.70
CA GLY A 138 -14.12 2.67 -8.31
C GLY A 138 -13.78 3.80 -7.34
N PHE A 139 -13.06 3.48 -6.26
CA PHE A 139 -12.86 4.39 -5.13
C PHE A 139 -11.51 4.19 -4.43
N PHE A 140 -11.01 5.26 -3.80
CA PHE A 140 -9.87 5.22 -2.89
C PHE A 140 -10.32 5.10 -1.44
N GLU A 141 -9.55 4.35 -0.67
CA GLU A 141 -9.59 4.31 0.78
C GLU A 141 -8.19 4.58 1.32
N PHE A 142 -8.11 5.16 2.51
CA PHE A 142 -6.85 5.45 3.17
C PHE A 142 -6.92 4.94 4.60
N HIS A 143 -5.83 4.32 5.04
CA HIS A 143 -5.71 3.74 6.36
C HIS A 143 -4.40 4.16 7.01
N LEU A 144 -4.37 4.11 8.33
CA LEU A 144 -3.20 4.39 9.14
C LEU A 144 -2.90 3.19 10.03
N CYS A 145 -1.62 2.93 10.30
CA CYS A 145 -1.24 2.05 11.40
C CYS A 145 -0.22 2.78 12.28
N PRO A 146 -0.56 3.09 13.53
CA PRO A 146 0.38 3.69 14.48
C PRO A 146 1.52 2.72 14.80
N THR A 147 2.75 3.12 14.49
CA THR A 147 3.97 2.42 14.89
C THR A 147 5.10 3.43 15.05
N ASP A 148 6.01 3.16 15.99
CA ASP A 148 7.22 3.97 16.22
C ASP A 148 8.47 3.34 15.60
N ASN A 149 8.32 2.15 15.03
CA ASN A 149 9.41 1.43 14.37
C ASN A 149 9.07 1.24 12.88
N PRO A 150 9.80 1.87 11.95
CA PRO A 150 9.54 1.75 10.51
C PRO A 150 9.91 0.37 9.95
N PHE A 151 10.64 -0.45 10.71
CA PHE A 151 11.02 -1.82 10.36
C PHE A 151 10.13 -2.88 11.03
N LYS A 152 9.07 -2.47 11.75
CA LYS A 152 8.07 -3.39 12.29
C LYS A 152 7.08 -3.77 11.20
N LYS A 153 6.76 -5.07 11.11
CA LYS A 153 5.71 -5.56 10.21
C LYS A 153 4.35 -5.02 10.66
N VAL A 154 3.62 -4.42 9.73
CA VAL A 154 2.23 -3.95 9.93
C VAL A 154 1.27 -5.03 9.42
N SER A 155 0.11 -5.16 10.04
CA SER A 155 -0.95 -6.11 9.66
C SER A 155 -2.19 -5.38 9.13
N HIS A 156 -3.00 -6.08 8.32
CA HIS A 156 -4.31 -5.59 7.87
C HIS A 156 -5.22 -5.21 9.05
N MET A 157 -5.17 -5.98 10.14
CA MET A 157 -5.94 -5.70 11.36
C MET A 157 -5.57 -4.36 12.00
N CYS A 158 -4.30 -3.93 11.92
CA CYS A 158 -3.93 -2.61 12.41
C CYS A 158 -4.59 -1.52 11.55
N LEU A 159 -4.47 -1.63 10.23
CA LEU A 159 -5.00 -0.64 9.28
C LEU A 159 -6.52 -0.49 9.37
N GLN A 160 -7.24 -1.61 9.52
CA GLN A 160 -8.70 -1.61 9.68
C GLN A 160 -9.18 -0.86 10.92
N LYS A 161 -8.35 -0.73 11.97
CA LYS A 161 -8.69 0.02 13.18
C LYS A 161 -8.59 1.53 13.00
N PHE A 162 -7.87 2.02 11.99
CA PHE A 162 -7.67 3.44 11.76
C PHE A 162 -7.90 3.81 10.30
N PRO A 163 -9.14 3.69 9.80
CA PRO A 163 -9.51 4.30 8.52
C PRO A 163 -9.42 5.82 8.62
N LEU A 164 -8.97 6.48 7.55
CA LEU A 164 -8.91 7.93 7.47
C LEU A 164 -10.16 8.45 6.75
N PHE A 165 -10.78 9.48 7.35
CA PHE A 165 -11.95 10.13 6.79
C PHE A 165 -11.54 11.27 5.86
N ILE A 166 -12.30 11.43 4.79
CA ILE A 166 -12.15 12.58 3.89
C ILE A 166 -12.56 13.84 4.65
N SER A 167 -11.78 14.91 4.51
CA SER A 167 -12.05 16.18 5.18
C SER A 167 -13.44 16.71 4.83
N ASN A 168 -14.13 17.27 5.84
CA ASN A 168 -15.49 17.80 5.73
C ASN A 168 -16.57 16.80 5.30
N THR A 169 -16.30 15.49 5.40
CA THR A 169 -17.29 14.44 5.17
C THR A 169 -17.13 13.33 6.21
N ASP A 170 -18.14 12.48 6.37
CA ASP A 170 -18.05 11.26 7.19
C ASP A 170 -17.79 10.01 6.34
N SER A 171 -17.28 10.20 5.11
CA SER A 171 -16.91 9.10 4.23
C SER A 171 -15.42 8.75 4.36
N THR A 172 -15.13 7.46 4.37
CA THR A 172 -13.78 6.89 4.19
C THR A 172 -13.47 6.53 2.74
N ARG A 173 -14.48 6.60 1.85
CA ARG A 173 -14.38 6.26 0.43
C ARG A 173 -14.46 7.50 -0.43
N PHE A 174 -13.43 7.69 -1.26
CA PHE A 174 -13.37 8.75 -2.25
C PHE A 174 -13.61 8.16 -3.63
N ASP A 175 -14.77 8.44 -4.23
CA ASP A 175 -15.08 7.95 -5.57
C ASP A 175 -14.15 8.60 -6.62
N VAL A 176 -13.53 7.76 -7.44
CA VAL A 176 -12.60 8.22 -8.48
C VAL A 176 -13.41 8.91 -9.58
N PRO A 177 -13.17 10.20 -9.88
CA PRO A 177 -13.94 10.92 -10.88
C PRO A 177 -13.83 10.29 -12.27
N THR A 178 -14.96 10.09 -12.95
CA THR A 178 -15.07 9.39 -14.23
C THR A 178 -15.20 10.31 -15.45
N SER A 179 -15.11 11.63 -15.28
CA SER A 179 -15.38 12.63 -16.33
C SER A 179 -14.66 12.32 -17.65
N GLU A 180 -15.40 12.43 -18.76
CA GLU A 180 -15.05 11.98 -20.12
C GLU A 180 -13.80 12.61 -20.74
N LEU A 181 -13.29 13.71 -20.17
CA LEU A 181 -12.08 14.39 -20.62
C LEU A 181 -10.83 13.77 -19.97
N GLY A 182 -10.50 12.55 -20.41
CA GLY A 182 -9.15 12.01 -20.34
C GLY A 182 -8.94 10.85 -19.37
N TYR A 183 -9.02 9.63 -19.90
CA TYR A 183 -8.48 8.38 -19.33
C TYR A 183 -6.93 8.38 -19.15
N LYS A 184 -6.28 9.55 -19.11
CA LYS A 184 -4.83 9.70 -19.14
C LYS A 184 -4.34 10.48 -17.91
N HIS A 185 -3.29 9.96 -17.27
CA HIS A 185 -2.43 10.59 -16.26
C HIS A 185 -3.11 11.70 -15.43
N LYS A 186 -3.93 11.31 -14.45
CA LYS A 186 -4.58 12.27 -13.54
C LYS A 186 -3.96 12.18 -12.16
N ARG A 187 -3.53 13.33 -11.64
CA ARG A 187 -3.23 13.50 -10.22
C ARG A 187 -4.51 13.88 -9.49
N ILE A 188 -4.89 13.08 -8.51
CA ILE A 188 -6.08 13.24 -7.70
C ILE A 188 -5.62 13.50 -6.28
N THR A 189 -6.00 14.63 -5.73
CA THR A 189 -5.68 15.01 -4.35
C THR A 189 -6.92 14.84 -3.47
N VAL A 190 -6.79 14.07 -2.41
CA VAL A 190 -7.84 13.77 -1.43
C VAL A 190 -7.43 14.38 -0.09
N PRO A 191 -8.21 15.32 0.48
CA PRO A 191 -7.95 15.84 1.81
C PRO A 191 -8.41 14.82 2.86
N LEU A 192 -7.53 14.44 3.79
CA LEU A 192 -7.76 13.39 4.80
C LEU A 192 -7.57 13.96 6.20
N ARG A 193 -8.41 13.52 7.14
CA ARG A 193 -8.30 13.88 8.57
C ARG A 193 -7.43 12.85 9.29
N LEU A 194 -6.30 13.27 9.85
CA LEU A 194 -5.54 12.43 10.77
C LEU A 194 -6.28 12.32 12.12
N PRO A 195 -6.15 11.19 12.85
CA PRO A 195 -6.78 11.05 14.16
C PRO A 195 -6.21 12.04 15.18
N VAL A 196 -7.06 12.53 16.09
CA VAL A 196 -6.71 13.53 17.10
C VAL A 196 -6.00 12.95 18.34
N ASP A 197 -5.99 11.63 18.46
CA ASP A 197 -5.47 10.85 19.59
C ASP A 197 -4.31 9.94 19.18
N VAL A 198 -3.89 9.97 17.91
CA VAL A 198 -2.78 9.17 17.39
C VAL A 198 -1.50 10.01 17.31
N LYS A 199 -0.45 9.51 17.96
CA LYS A 199 0.94 9.94 17.78
C LYS A 199 1.81 8.75 17.40
N CYS A 200 2.79 9.00 16.55
CA CYS A 200 3.71 7.97 16.07
C CYS A 200 4.92 8.61 15.39
N ARG A 201 6.09 8.00 15.55
CA ARG A 201 7.34 8.41 14.89
C ARG A 201 7.51 7.81 13.50
N ALA A 202 6.80 6.72 13.20
CA ALA A 202 6.94 5.97 11.95
C ALA A 202 5.62 5.29 11.51
N CYS A 203 4.49 6.00 11.62
CA CYS A 203 3.20 5.50 11.12
C CYS A 203 3.29 5.00 9.68
N LEU A 204 2.56 3.93 9.39
CA LEU A 204 2.32 3.49 8.03
C LEU A 204 0.99 4.09 7.54
N LEU A 205 1.04 4.99 6.56
CA LEU A 205 -0.14 5.41 5.81
C LEU A 205 -0.27 4.51 4.58
N GLN A 206 -1.43 3.88 4.41
CA GLN A 206 -1.76 3.05 3.26
C GLN A 206 -2.82 3.77 2.42
N TRP A 207 -2.52 3.95 1.14
CA TRP A 207 -3.53 4.16 0.10
C TRP A 207 -3.93 2.79 -0.46
N GLN A 208 -5.24 2.59 -0.59
CA GLN A 208 -5.85 1.46 -1.28
C GLN A 208 -6.78 2.01 -2.36
N TYR A 209 -6.69 1.44 -3.55
CA TYR A 209 -7.60 1.71 -4.65
C TYR A 209 -8.28 0.43 -5.05
N THR A 210 -9.61 0.40 -4.94
CA THR A 210 -10.43 -0.68 -5.49
C THR A 210 -11.02 -0.19 -6.80
N ALA A 211 -10.63 -0.82 -7.91
CA ALA A 211 -11.17 -0.53 -9.23
C ALA A 211 -12.67 -0.86 -9.31
N GLY A 212 -13.34 -0.42 -10.36
CA GLY A 212 -14.78 -0.59 -10.54
C GLY A 212 -15.19 -0.78 -11.98
N ASN A 213 -14.33 -1.38 -12.80
CA ASN A 213 -14.53 -1.57 -14.23
C ASN A 213 -14.74 -3.04 -14.64
N SER A 214 -14.51 -4.00 -13.74
CA SER A 214 -14.75 -5.43 -14.02
C SER A 214 -16.21 -5.78 -13.79
N TRP A 215 -16.77 -6.64 -14.66
CA TRP A 215 -18.06 -7.26 -14.42
C TRP A 215 -17.94 -8.36 -13.35
N GLY A 216 -18.90 -8.44 -12.44
CA GLY A 216 -18.95 -9.51 -11.46
C GLY A 216 -20.30 -9.56 -10.74
N VAL A 217 -20.34 -10.33 -9.65
CA VAL A 217 -21.55 -10.59 -8.86
C VAL A 217 -21.32 -10.07 -7.45
N SER A 218 -22.20 -9.20 -6.95
CA SER A 218 -22.14 -8.70 -5.58
C SER A 218 -22.64 -9.76 -4.59
N PRO A 219 -22.38 -9.60 -3.27
CA PRO A 219 -22.78 -10.58 -2.27
C PRO A 219 -24.29 -10.87 -2.21
N ASP A 220 -25.12 -9.94 -2.66
CA ASP A 220 -26.58 -10.04 -2.80
C ASP A 220 -27.03 -10.74 -4.10
N GLY A 221 -26.10 -11.21 -4.94
CA GLY A 221 -26.38 -11.91 -6.19
C GLY A 221 -26.60 -11.01 -7.41
N ARG A 222 -26.56 -9.68 -7.25
CA ARG A 222 -26.72 -8.75 -8.37
C ARG A 222 -25.48 -8.77 -9.27
N GLN A 223 -25.70 -8.82 -10.58
CA GLN A 223 -24.62 -8.79 -11.56
C GLN A 223 -24.45 -7.35 -12.07
N CYS A 224 -23.23 -6.81 -12.01
CA CYS A 224 -22.95 -5.44 -12.43
C CYS A 224 -21.47 -5.18 -12.74
N VAL A 225 -21.20 -4.07 -13.43
CA VAL A 225 -19.85 -3.50 -13.50
C VAL A 225 -19.47 -2.92 -12.14
N GLY A 226 -18.31 -3.28 -11.62
CA GLY A 226 -17.83 -2.91 -10.28
C GLY A 226 -18.31 -3.84 -9.16
N CYS A 227 -19.07 -4.89 -9.49
CA CYS A 227 -19.48 -5.93 -8.54
C CYS A 227 -18.43 -7.05 -8.44
N GLY A 228 -18.37 -7.71 -7.29
CA GLY A 228 -17.50 -8.88 -7.06
C GLY A 228 -16.01 -8.51 -7.01
N ASP A 229 -15.17 -9.41 -7.50
CA ASP A 229 -13.71 -9.27 -7.47
C ASP A 229 -13.25 -8.15 -8.41
N GLN A 230 -12.66 -7.11 -7.82
CA GLN A 230 -12.10 -5.96 -8.55
C GLN A 230 -10.59 -5.91 -8.37
N GLU A 231 -9.88 -5.40 -9.38
CA GLU A 231 -8.45 -5.12 -9.25
C GLU A 231 -8.22 -4.11 -8.12
N GLN A 232 -7.17 -4.35 -7.34
CA GLN A 232 -6.80 -3.46 -6.23
C GLN A 232 -5.37 -2.97 -6.42
N PHE A 233 -5.11 -1.72 -6.07
CA PHE A 233 -3.77 -1.11 -6.06
C PHE A 233 -3.48 -0.51 -4.69
N TYR A 234 -2.20 -0.48 -4.31
CA TYR A 234 -1.80 -0.01 -2.99
C TYR A 234 -0.60 0.92 -3.04
N GLY A 235 -0.42 1.72 -1.99
CA GLY A 235 0.80 2.46 -1.74
C GLY A 235 0.98 2.72 -0.26
N CYS A 236 2.11 2.31 0.30
CA CYS A 236 2.45 2.55 1.70
C CYS A 236 3.48 3.66 1.84
N ALA A 237 3.26 4.62 2.73
CA ALA A 237 4.20 5.70 3.04
C ALA A 237 4.48 5.74 4.55
N ASP A 238 5.75 5.94 4.91
CA ASP A 238 6.18 6.06 6.30
C ASP A 238 6.15 7.55 6.73
N ILE A 239 5.29 7.90 7.67
CA ILE A 239 5.06 9.28 8.13
C ILE A 239 5.22 9.39 9.66
N ALA A 240 5.44 10.59 10.17
CA ALA A 240 5.37 10.87 11.60
C ALA A 240 4.20 11.81 11.92
N ILE A 241 3.58 11.61 13.09
CA ILE A 241 2.47 12.42 13.57
C ILE A 241 2.78 12.85 15.01
N GLY A 242 2.82 14.15 15.26
CA GLY A 242 3.03 14.73 16.59
C GLY A 242 4.47 14.65 17.11
N HIS A 243 5.46 14.44 16.24
CA HIS A 243 6.88 14.35 16.59
C HIS A 243 7.75 15.24 15.69
N ASP A 244 7.94 16.49 16.11
CA ASP A 244 8.72 17.48 15.34
C ASP A 244 10.22 17.18 15.28
N ASP A 245 10.72 16.36 16.21
CA ASP A 245 12.12 15.94 16.30
C ASP A 245 12.53 14.91 15.24
N VAL A 246 11.57 14.28 14.55
CA VAL A 246 11.87 13.29 13.49
C VAL A 246 12.59 13.95 12.31
N VAL A 247 13.63 13.29 11.79
CA VAL A 247 14.38 13.77 10.63
C VAL A 247 13.80 13.16 9.35
N LEU A 248 13.43 14.00 8.39
CA LEU A 248 12.85 13.56 7.12
C LEU A 248 13.90 13.17 6.09
N GLY A 249 13.51 12.29 5.17
CA GLY A 249 14.26 12.00 3.94
C GLY A 249 15.56 11.23 4.12
N LYS A 250 15.88 10.81 5.34
CA LYS A 250 17.05 10.00 5.65
C LYS A 250 16.62 8.63 6.17
N PRO A 251 17.33 7.54 5.81
CA PRO A 251 17.07 6.23 6.40
C PRO A 251 17.27 6.26 7.91
N THR A 252 16.32 5.70 8.64
CA THR A 252 16.46 5.47 10.08
C THR A 252 17.61 4.48 10.32
N PRO A 253 18.57 4.79 11.21
CA PRO A 253 19.63 3.85 11.56
C PRO A 253 19.07 2.50 12.02
N LYS A 254 19.58 1.41 11.46
CA LYS A 254 19.31 0.06 11.97
C LYS A 254 20.27 -0.22 13.10
N HIS A 255 19.78 -0.36 14.33
CA HIS A 255 20.60 -0.83 15.44
C HIS A 255 20.63 -2.38 15.40
N PRO A 256 21.81 -3.03 15.38
CA PRO A 256 21.91 -4.49 15.39
C PRO A 256 21.31 -5.11 16.65
N TRP A 257 20.46 -6.11 16.46
CA TRP A 257 19.58 -6.76 17.44
C TRP A 257 20.27 -7.80 18.36
N TYR A 258 21.55 -7.65 18.74
CA TYR A 258 22.23 -8.78 19.39
C TYR A 258 22.04 -8.93 20.91
N PHE A 259 21.55 -7.92 21.63
CA PHE A 259 21.33 -8.07 23.08
C PHE A 259 20.13 -7.24 23.53
N GLN A 260 18.98 -7.90 23.71
CA GLN A 260 17.90 -7.35 24.55
C GLN A 260 17.35 -8.44 25.45
N THR A 261 17.53 -8.24 26.74
CA THR A 261 16.79 -8.90 27.82
C THR A 261 15.31 -8.47 27.78
N GLU A 262 14.42 -9.20 28.45
CA GLU A 262 12.98 -8.88 28.47
C GLU A 262 12.68 -7.48 29.05
N GLU A 263 13.53 -6.97 29.95
CA GLU A 263 13.45 -5.59 30.48
C GLU A 263 13.80 -4.52 29.43
N GLU A 264 14.66 -4.83 28.46
CA GLU A 264 15.06 -3.88 27.40
C GLU A 264 14.03 -3.78 26.28
N LYS A 265 13.18 -4.81 26.08
CA LYS A 265 11.99 -4.72 25.22
C LYS A 265 10.99 -3.69 25.72
N GLU A 266 10.94 -3.48 27.04
CA GLU A 266 10.14 -2.44 27.67
C GLU A 266 10.83 -1.08 27.69
N GLN A 267 12.11 -0.95 27.33
CA GLN A 267 12.82 0.34 27.29
C GLN A 267 12.91 0.99 25.90
N TRP A 268 12.53 0.31 24.81
CA TRP A 268 12.30 0.95 23.50
C TRP A 268 10.98 1.73 23.46
N HIS A 269 10.78 2.59 24.46
CA HIS A 269 9.82 3.67 24.39
C HIS A 269 10.49 4.83 23.62
N TYR A 270 10.05 5.01 22.36
CA TYR A 270 10.26 6.19 21.50
C TYR A 270 11.59 6.35 20.73
N GLY A 271 11.73 5.62 19.61
CA GLY A 271 11.97 6.32 18.34
C GLY A 271 13.28 6.13 17.55
N VAL A 272 13.22 6.68 16.32
CA VAL A 272 14.36 7.07 15.48
C VAL A 272 15.37 7.82 16.36
N VAL A 273 16.55 7.24 16.57
CA VAL A 273 17.56 7.78 17.48
C VAL A 273 17.91 9.21 17.07
N ARG A 274 17.82 10.13 18.04
CA ARG A 274 18.29 11.51 17.90
C ARG A 274 19.78 11.45 17.60
N PHE A 275 20.19 11.79 16.36
CA PHE A 275 21.60 11.98 16.05
C PHE A 275 22.10 13.17 16.86
N ILE A 276 22.81 12.92 17.97
CA ILE A 276 23.60 13.95 18.63
C ILE A 276 24.88 14.10 17.81
N GLY A 277 24.84 14.96 16.79
CA GLY A 277 26.02 15.36 16.05
C GLY A 277 26.87 16.31 16.89
N GLY A 278 28.09 15.88 17.23
CA GLY A 278 29.26 16.73 17.47
C GLY A 278 29.19 17.76 18.59
N SER A 279 29.65 17.39 19.79
CA SER A 279 30.47 18.31 20.58
C SER A 279 31.60 17.53 21.23
N SER A 280 32.82 17.81 20.78
CA SER A 280 34.05 17.54 21.51
C SER A 280 34.03 18.37 22.79
N ALA A 281 33.42 17.84 23.85
CA ALA A 281 33.58 18.34 25.20
C ALA A 281 33.64 17.11 26.10
N GLY A 282 34.84 16.82 26.60
CA GLY A 282 35.07 15.71 27.52
C GLY A 282 34.13 15.83 28.71
N VAL A 283 33.21 14.88 28.85
CA VAL A 283 32.45 14.71 30.08
C VAL A 283 33.39 14.07 31.07
N LYS A 284 33.89 14.90 32.00
CA LYS A 284 34.48 14.44 33.25
C LYS A 284 33.48 13.51 33.93
N LEU A 285 33.91 12.29 34.19
CA LEU A 285 33.21 11.34 35.04
C LEU A 285 33.20 11.91 36.47
N ALA A 286 32.10 12.55 36.86
CA ALA A 286 31.86 12.95 38.24
C ALA A 286 30.39 12.74 38.59
N ASP A 287 30.21 11.94 39.64
CA ASP A 287 29.14 12.01 40.62
C ASP A 287 27.70 11.63 40.21
N SER A 288 27.44 10.32 40.20
CA SER A 288 26.17 9.78 40.71
C SER A 288 26.23 8.28 40.97
N PHE A 289 26.87 7.89 42.07
CA PHE A 289 26.57 6.62 42.77
C PHE A 289 26.33 6.94 44.24
N ARG A 290 25.11 7.36 44.57
CA ARG A 290 24.55 7.15 45.91
C ARG A 290 23.83 5.81 45.90
N MET A 291 24.58 4.72 46.02
CA MET A 291 24.01 3.47 46.53
C MET A 291 24.16 3.48 48.04
N VAL A 292 23.01 3.38 48.70
CA VAL A 292 22.86 3.20 50.14
C VAL A 292 23.52 1.87 50.52
N SER A 293 24.70 1.93 51.12
CA SER A 293 25.32 0.80 51.82
C SER A 293 24.76 0.73 53.24
N ALA A 294 23.61 0.07 53.39
CA ALA A 294 23.13 -0.39 54.69
C ALA A 294 23.85 -1.69 55.09
N LEU A 295 25.09 -1.58 55.54
CA LEU A 295 25.75 -2.65 56.31
C LEU A 295 25.21 -2.59 57.75
N ARG A 296 24.05 -3.21 57.98
CA ARG A 296 23.65 -3.61 59.34
C ARG A 296 24.47 -4.84 59.72
N LEU A 297 25.43 -4.63 60.61
CA LEU A 297 26.05 -5.68 61.41
C LEU A 297 24.94 -6.32 62.26
N TRP A 298 24.61 -7.57 61.95
CA TRP A 298 23.82 -8.42 62.85
C TRP A 298 24.73 -8.88 63.97
N THR A 299 24.44 -8.43 65.19
CA THR A 299 25.03 -8.97 66.42
C THR A 299 24.45 -10.34 66.72
N LEU A 300 25.28 -11.23 67.26
CA LEU A 300 25.06 -12.65 67.60
C LEU A 300 23.95 -12.95 68.66
N TRP A 301 22.87 -12.17 68.72
CA TRP A 301 21.84 -12.33 69.76
C TRP A 301 20.41 -12.58 69.24
N ASP A 302 20.17 -12.54 67.92
CA ASP A 302 18.82 -12.74 67.34
C ASP A 302 18.56 -14.15 66.75
N LEU A 303 19.46 -15.11 66.99
CA LEU A 303 19.36 -16.49 66.49
C LEU A 303 18.58 -17.45 67.42
N VAL A 304 17.89 -16.94 68.45
CA VAL A 304 17.17 -17.76 69.42
C VAL A 304 15.77 -17.21 69.65
N LEU A 305 14.89 -17.32 68.65
CA LEU A 305 13.46 -17.41 68.95
C LEU A 305 12.62 -18.27 67.99
N PHE A 306 13.10 -18.62 66.80
CA PHE A 306 12.19 -19.09 65.74
C PHE A 306 12.41 -20.54 65.29
N ASN A 307 12.56 -21.48 66.23
CA ASN A 307 12.45 -22.91 65.88
C ASN A 307 11.90 -23.87 66.96
N TRP A 308 11.21 -23.37 68.00
CA TRP A 308 10.63 -24.25 69.04
C TRP A 308 9.26 -23.83 69.60
N ILE A 309 8.45 -23.09 68.82
CA ILE A 309 7.02 -22.81 69.13
C ILE A 309 6.09 -23.32 67.99
N ALA A 310 6.53 -24.31 67.21
CA ALA A 310 5.70 -24.93 66.16
C ALA A 310 5.45 -26.43 66.35
N SER A 311 5.93 -27.04 67.44
CA SER A 311 5.77 -28.47 67.68
C SER A 311 5.70 -28.79 69.18
N TYR A 312 4.63 -28.42 69.90
CA TYR A 312 4.21 -29.12 71.15
C TYR A 312 2.86 -28.62 71.74
N LEU A 313 1.89 -28.25 70.88
CA LEU A 313 0.47 -28.15 71.27
C LEU A 313 -0.42 -28.89 70.24
N ALA A 314 -0.04 -30.13 69.97
CA ALA A 314 -0.88 -31.13 69.34
C ALA A 314 -0.81 -32.43 70.17
N THR A 315 -1.19 -32.32 71.45
CA THR A 315 -1.42 -33.44 72.36
C THR A 315 -2.91 -33.54 72.65
N SER A 316 -3.65 -34.19 71.75
CA SER A 316 -4.92 -34.86 72.04
C SER A 316 -5.40 -35.61 70.79
N ALA A 317 -5.75 -36.90 70.96
CA ALA A 317 -6.21 -37.90 69.97
C ALA A 317 -5.05 -38.69 69.29
N ILE A 318 -4.82 -39.99 69.49
CA ILE A 318 -5.70 -41.12 69.87
C ILE A 318 -4.85 -42.21 70.55
N SER A 319 -5.40 -42.76 71.64
CA SER A 319 -5.04 -44.06 72.20
C SER A 319 -5.73 -45.17 71.40
N LEU A 320 -4.95 -46.09 70.81
CA LEU A 320 -5.18 -47.53 70.62
C LEU A 320 -4.08 -48.12 69.74
#